data_AF-A0A0M8T555-F1
#
_entry.id   AF-A0A0M8T555-F1
#
_cell.length_a   1.000
_cell.length_b   1.000
_cell.length_c   1.000
_cell.angle_alpha   90.00
_cell.angle_beta   90.00
_cell.angle_gamma   90.00
#
_symmetry.space_group_name_H-M   'P 1'
#
loop_
_entity.id
_entity.type
_entity.pdbx_description
1 polymer ?
#
loop_
_entity_poly.entity_id
_entity_poly.type
_entity_poly.pdbx_seq_one_letter_code
_entity_poly.pdbx_strand_id
1 'polypeptide(L)' 'MLKDGGSAAARQSVLEIFHKLGTTGEGIERYRMVALAVPPEADLPRIRKLLEHGAAEGWWHWEEGCVTAAWRSMATD' A
#
# COMPACT_ATOMS: atom_id res chain seq x y z
N MET A 1 4.45 -9.42 3.32
CA MET A 1 4.80 -9.19 1.89
C MET A 1 3.97 -10.14 1.05
N LEU A 2 3.45 -9.71 -0.11
CA LEU A 2 2.52 -10.52 -0.91
C LEU A 2 3.23 -11.62 -1.74
N LYS A 3 4.24 -12.29 -1.15
CA LYS A 3 5.06 -13.31 -1.83
C LYS A 3 4.32 -14.63 -2.05
N ASP A 4 3.32 -14.92 -1.22
CA ASP A 4 2.58 -16.20 -1.25
C ASP A 4 1.27 -16.09 -2.05
N GLY A 5 1.26 -15.31 -3.13
CA GLY A 5 0.13 -15.19 -4.05
C GLY A 5 -1.14 -14.61 -3.42
N GLY A 6 -1.01 -13.72 -2.43
CA GLY A 6 -2.14 -13.02 -1.82
C GLY A 6 -2.89 -13.74 -0.69
N SER A 7 -2.23 -14.71 -0.03
CA SER A 7 -2.77 -15.41 1.14
C SER A 7 -3.27 -14.45 2.24
N ALA A 8 -4.09 -14.96 3.16
CA ALA A 8 -4.58 -14.17 4.28
C ALA A 8 -3.43 -13.60 5.13
N ALA A 9 -2.43 -14.42 5.45
CA ALA A 9 -1.24 -13.99 6.20
C ALA A 9 -0.43 -12.94 5.43
N ALA A 10 -0.31 -13.08 4.11
CA ALA A 10 0.39 -12.12 3.29
C ALA A 10 -0.30 -10.74 3.29
N ARG A 11 -1.63 -10.71 3.15
CA ARG A 11 -2.43 -9.48 3.23
C ARG A 11 -2.37 -8.85 4.62
N GLN A 12 -2.47 -9.66 5.67
CA GLN A 12 -2.36 -9.20 7.05
C GLN A 12 -0.99 -8.55 7.33
N SER A 13 0.10 -9.18 6.87
CA SER A 13 1.45 -8.61 6.98
C SER A 13 1.58 -7.26 6.25
N VAL A 14 0.95 -7.10 5.09
CA VAL A 14 0.93 -5.80 4.38
C VAL A 14 0.18 -4.76 5.21
N LEU A 15 -1.03 -5.07 5.70
CA LEU A 15 -1.81 -4.16 6.55
C LEU A 15 -1.02 -3.70 7.78
N GLU A 16 -0.35 -4.62 8.48
CA GLU A 16 0.46 -4.28 9.67
C GLU A 16 1.66 -3.38 9.36
N ILE A 17 2.30 -3.57 8.21
CA ILE A 17 3.43 -2.74 7.80
C ILE A 17 2.95 -1.32 7.49
N PHE A 18 1.91 -1.17 6.68
CA PHE A 18 1.39 0.14 6.30
C PHE A 18 0.70 0.86 7.48
N HIS A 19 0.09 0.11 8.41
CA HIS A 19 -0.46 0.69 9.63
C HIS A 19 0.58 1.43 10.47
N LYS A 20 1.82 0.91 10.54
CA LYS A 20 2.94 1.59 11.23
C LYS A 20 3.36 2.90 10.55
N LEU A 21 2.91 3.14 9.31
CA LEU A 21 3.14 4.37 8.55
C LEU A 21 1.94 5.34 8.64
N GLY A 22 0.93 5.02 9.44
CA GLY A 22 -0.24 5.87 9.66
C GLY A 22 -1.44 5.57 8.75
N THR A 23 -1.45 4.45 8.03
CA THR A 23 -2.61 4.06 7.22
C THR A 23 -3.62 3.23 8.02
N THR A 24 -4.84 3.15 7.49
CA THR A 24 -5.77 2.05 7.78
C THR A 24 -6.04 1.28 6.49
N GLY A 25 -6.74 0.15 6.57
CA GLY A 25 -7.06 -0.61 5.37
C GLY A 25 -7.77 -1.93 5.65
N GLU A 26 -8.14 -2.61 4.58
CA GLU A 26 -8.79 -3.91 4.61
C GLU A 26 -8.20 -4.87 3.58
N GLY A 27 -8.23 -6.17 3.91
CA GLY A 27 -7.82 -7.23 2.99
C GLY A 27 -9.04 -7.82 2.27
N ILE A 28 -9.05 -7.78 0.94
CA ILE A 28 -10.17 -8.25 0.12
C ILE A 28 -9.82 -9.61 -0.49
N GLU A 29 -10.38 -10.68 0.07
CA GLU A 29 -9.98 -12.06 -0.23
C GLU A 29 -10.24 -12.46 -1.68
N ARG A 30 -11.43 -12.18 -2.17
CA ARG A 30 -11.84 -12.50 -3.55
C ARG A 30 -10.84 -12.02 -4.60
N TYR A 31 -10.23 -10.86 -4.37
CA TYR A 31 -9.31 -10.22 -5.31
C TYR A 31 -7.85 -10.32 -4.87
N ARG A 32 -7.57 -10.96 -3.73
CA ARG A 32 -6.23 -11.06 -3.16
C ARG A 32 -5.54 -9.69 -3.01
N MET A 33 -6.34 -8.69 -2.63
CA MET A 33 -5.96 -7.29 -2.62
C MET A 33 -5.95 -6.74 -1.19
N VAL A 34 -5.23 -5.63 -1.00
CA VAL A 34 -5.35 -4.77 0.17
C VAL A 34 -5.77 -3.40 -0.31
N ALA A 35 -6.85 -2.86 0.27
CA ALA A 35 -7.23 -1.46 0.09
C ALA A 35 -6.70 -0.65 1.27
N LEU A 36 -5.95 0.42 1.00
CA LEU A 36 -5.37 1.29 2.02
C LEU A 36 -6.05 2.65 1.98
N ALA A 37 -6.45 3.15 3.15
CA ALA A 37 -6.79 4.55 3.34
C ALA A 37 -5.55 5.28 3.87
N VAL A 38 -5.07 6.25 3.10
CA VAL A 38 -3.86 7.01 3.40
C VAL A 38 -4.27 8.45 3.77
N PRO A 39 -4.35 8.80 5.07
CA PRO A 39 -4.62 10.17 5.49
C PRO A 39 -3.41 11.08 5.18
N PRO A 40 -3.61 12.40 5.04
CA PRO A 40 -2.53 13.33 4.67
C PRO A 40 -1.42 13.44 5.72
N GLU A 41 -1.67 13.05 6.97
CA GLU A 41 -0.70 13.05 8.07
C GLU A 41 0.18 11.78 8.11
N ALA A 42 -0.13 10.78 7.29
CA ALA A 42 0.67 9.55 7.20
C ALA A 42 2.09 9.84 6.65
N ASP A 43 3.01 8.90 6.83
CA ASP A 43 4.37 8.99 6.26
C ASP A 43 4.33 8.71 4.75
N LEU A 44 3.80 9.67 3.99
CA LEU A 44 3.56 9.52 2.55
C LEU A 44 4.84 9.15 1.78
N PRO A 45 6.01 9.80 2.00
CA PRO A 45 7.27 9.43 1.33
C PRO A 45 7.64 7.96 1.50
N ARG A 46 7.51 7.44 2.72
CA ARG A 46 7.84 6.05 3.01
C ARG A 46 6.81 5.07 2.47
N ILE A 47 5.53 5.43 2.49
CA ILE A 47 4.44 4.65 1.89
C ILE A 47 4.70 4.48 0.39
N ARG A 48 4.96 5.57 -0.33
CA ARG A 48 5.20 5.54 -1.79
C ARG A 48 6.44 4.71 -2.12
N LYS A 49 7.55 4.93 -1.42
CA LYS A 49 8.78 4.13 -1.60
C LYS A 49 8.53 2.64 -1.40
N LEU A 50 7.72 2.26 -0.42
CA LEU A 50 7.42 0.85 -0.17
C LEU A 50 6.55 0.25 -1.29
N LEU A 51 5.53 0.99 -1.76
CA LEU A 51 4.68 0.56 -2.89
C LEU A 51 5.52 0.35 -4.16
N GLU A 52 6.36 1.31 -4.51
CA GLU A 52 7.27 1.27 -5.67
C GLU A 52 8.28 0.12 -5.55
N HIS A 53 8.92 -0.03 -4.39
CA HIS A 53 9.87 -1.11 -4.17
C HIS A 53 9.21 -2.49 -4.30
N GLY A 54 8.04 -2.70 -3.70
CA GLY A 54 7.34 -3.97 -3.82
C GLY A 54 6.85 -4.26 -5.23
N ALA A 55 6.54 -3.23 -6.03
CA ALA A 55 6.26 -3.40 -7.45
C ALA A 55 7.51 -3.79 -8.26
N ALA A 56 8.65 -3.13 -8.01
CA ALA A 56 9.92 -3.44 -8.67
C ALA A 56 10.40 -4.87 -8.36
N GLU A 57 10.16 -5.35 -7.14
CA GLU A 57 10.50 -6.71 -6.72
C GLU A 57 9.45 -7.76 -7.13
N GLY A 58 8.40 -7.35 -7.85
CA GLY A 58 7.34 -8.25 -8.32
C GLY A 58 6.46 -8.82 -7.21
N TRP A 59 6.42 -8.19 -6.03
CA TRP A 59 5.57 -8.66 -4.93
C TRP A 59 4.10 -8.31 -5.15
N TRP A 60 3.82 -7.19 -5.80
CA TRP A 60 2.45 -6.72 -6.07
C TRP A 60 2.41 -5.73 -7.22
N HIS A 61 1.20 -5.46 -7.72
CA HIS A 61 0.87 -4.23 -8.43
C HIS A 61 0.06 -3.33 -7.50
N TRP A 62 0.06 -2.02 -7.76
CA TRP A 62 -0.73 -1.06 -7.00
C TRP A 62 -1.30 0.01 -7.92
N GLU A 63 -2.42 0.60 -7.51
CA GLU A 63 -3.13 1.65 -8.22
C GLU A 63 -3.56 2.75 -7.24
N GLU A 64 -3.77 3.94 -7.77
CA GLU A 64 -4.24 5.11 -7.01
C GLU A 64 -5.76 5.24 -7.10
N GLY A 65 -6.43 5.28 -5.95
CA GLY A 65 -7.85 5.59 -5.85
C GLY A 65 -8.07 6.78 -4.91
N CYS A 66 -8.85 7.77 -5.34
CA CYS A 66 -9.23 8.94 -4.52
C CYS A 66 -8.04 9.63 -3.81
N VAL A 67 -7.11 10.17 -4.59
CA VAL A 67 -5.87 10.77 -4.06
C VAL A 67 -6.04 12.20 -3.55
N THR A 68 -5.30 12.54 -2.49
CA THR A 68 -5.21 13.89 -1.94
C THR A 68 -4.20 14.75 -2.69
N ALA A 69 -4.26 16.08 -2.50
CA ALA A 69 -3.27 17.00 -3.08
C ALA A 69 -1.85 16.72 -2.56
N ALA A 70 -1.72 16.39 -1.27
CA ALA A 70 -0.43 16.02 -0.66
C ALA A 70 0.18 14.79 -1.35
N TRP A 71 -0.62 13.76 -1.61
CA TRP A 71 -0.18 12.58 -2.36
C TRP A 71 0.31 12.94 -3.76
N ARG A 72 -0.47 13.72 -4.52
CA ARG A 72 -0.11 14.14 -5.89
C ARG A 72 1.18 14.93 -5.94
N SER A 73 1.44 15.80 -4.95
CA SER A 73 2.65 16.61 -4.91
C SER A 73 3.95 15.81 -4.73
N MET A 74 3.86 14.52 -4.39
CA MET A 74 5.02 13.65 -4.30
C MET A 74 5.44 13.03 -5.62
N ALA A 75 4.54 12.97 -6.62
CA ALA A 75 4.92 12.53 -7.95
C ALA A 75 5.82 13.60 -8.55
N THR A 76 7.12 13.36 -8.51
CA THR A 76 8.10 14.10 -9.31
C THR A 76 8.51 13.15 -10.44
N ASP A 77 8.52 13.70 -11.67
CA ASP A 77 8.77 13.02 -12.95
C ASP A 77 9.95 12.04 -12.94
#